data_AF-A0A7J4N6G7-F1
#
_entry.id   AF-A0A7J4N6G7-F1
#
_cell.length_a   1.000
_cell.length_b   1.000
_cell.length_c   1.000
_cell.angle_alpha   90.00
_cell.angle_beta   90.00
_cell.angle_gamma   90.00
#
_symmetry.space_group_name_H-M   'P 1'
#
loop_
_entity.id
_entity.type
_entity.pdbx_description
1 polymer ?
#
loop_
_entity_poly.entity_id
_entity_poly.type
_entity_poly.pdbx_seq_one_letter_code
_entity_poly.pdbx_strand_id
1 'polypeptide(L)' 'MRTRIEEIMDAPFPILNEDTPIDLASFHLQREEAILVSRKGAIVGILTSADFLNLGLDQ' A
#
# COMPACT_ATOMS: atom_id res chain seq x y z
N MET A 1 -25.62 2.81 14.04
CA MET A 1 -25.19 1.62 13.28
C MET A 1 -24.09 0.93 14.08
N ARG A 2 -24.11 -0.41 14.22
CA ARG A 2 -23.16 -1.21 15.04
C ARG A 2 -22.53 -2.33 14.19
N THR A 3 -22.08 -2.01 12.99
CA THR A 3 -21.41 -2.98 12.10
C THR A 3 -19.95 -3.09 12.51
N ARG A 4 -19.40 -4.31 12.57
CA ARG A 4 -17.99 -4.52 12.90
C ARG A 4 -17.13 -4.21 11.67
N ILE A 5 -15.92 -3.69 11.89
CA ILE A 5 -14.99 -3.38 10.78
C ILE A 5 -14.68 -4.64 9.96
N GLU A 6 -14.50 -5.79 10.64
CA GLU A 6 -14.24 -7.09 10.01
C GLU A 6 -15.35 -7.56 9.06
N GLU A 7 -16.57 -7.02 9.19
CA GLU A 7 -17.70 -7.36 8.32
C GLU A 7 -17.73 -6.54 7.02
N ILE A 8 -16.95 -5.46 6.96
CA ILE A 8 -16.91 -4.51 5.84
C ILE A 8 -15.54 -4.51 5.16
N MET A 9 -14.46 -4.74 5.90
CA MET A 9 -13.11 -4.73 5.33
C MET A 9 -12.92 -5.87 4.32
N ASP A 10 -12.19 -5.57 3.26
CA ASP A 10 -11.70 -6.57 2.32
C ASP A 10 -10.37 -7.17 2.81
N ALA A 11 -9.81 -8.07 1.99
CA ALA A 11 -8.46 -8.57 2.17
C ALA A 11 -7.44 -7.41 2.24
N PRO A 12 -6.32 -7.56 2.98
CA PRO A 12 -5.32 -6.51 3.06
C PRO A 12 -4.73 -6.23 1.67
N PHE A 13 -4.39 -4.96 1.44
CA PHE A 13 -3.53 -4.58 0.32
C PHE A 13 -2.19 -5.34 0.35
N PRO A 14 -1.47 -5.43 -0.79
CA PRO A 14 -0.15 -6.03 -0.84
C PRO A 14 0.78 -5.46 0.22
N ILE A 15 1.55 -6.34 0.87
CA ILE A 15 2.50 -5.95 1.92
C ILE A 15 3.91 -6.04 1.34
N LEU A 16 4.62 -4.93 1.31
CA LEU A 16 6.02 -4.86 0.89
C LEU A 16 6.93 -4.51 2.07
N ASN A 17 8.20 -4.91 2.04
CA ASN A 17 9.17 -4.41 3.01
C ASN A 17 9.53 -2.95 2.69
N GLU A 18 9.87 -2.17 3.70
CA GLU A 18 10.25 -0.76 3.54
C GLU A 18 11.47 -0.50 2.65
N ASP A 19 12.31 -1.51 2.44
CA ASP A 19 13.49 -1.47 1.59
C ASP A 19 13.18 -1.93 0.15
N THR A 20 11.90 -2.21 -0.16
CA THR A 20 11.46 -2.54 -1.51
C THR A 20 11.67 -1.34 -2.44
N PRO A 21 12.38 -1.51 -3.57
CA PRO A 21 12.54 -0.45 -4.57
C PRO A 21 11.21 0.13 -5.06
N ILE A 22 11.19 1.46 -5.29
CA ILE A 22 9.96 2.19 -5.65
C ILE A 22 9.38 1.79 -7.01
N ASP A 23 10.24 1.37 -7.95
CA ASP A 23 9.84 0.81 -9.24
C ASP A 23 9.10 -0.53 -9.07
N LEU A 24 9.53 -1.39 -8.14
CA LEU A 24 8.81 -2.63 -7.82
C LEU A 24 7.47 -2.35 -7.12
N ALA A 25 7.45 -1.38 -6.20
CA ALA A 25 6.21 -0.92 -5.56
C ALA A 25 5.20 -0.35 -6.58
N SER A 26 5.70 0.33 -7.63
CA SER A 26 4.85 0.93 -8.67
C SER A 26 3.99 -0.08 -9.43
N PHE A 27 4.49 -1.31 -9.66
CA PHE A 27 3.71 -2.36 -10.33
C PHE A 27 2.46 -2.75 -9.55
N HIS A 28 2.51 -2.68 -8.22
CA HIS A 28 1.35 -2.88 -7.36
C HIS A 28 0.40 -1.69 -7.43
N LEU A 29 0.92 -0.45 -7.33
CA LEU A 29 0.11 0.78 -7.33
C LEU A 29 -0.55 1.12 -8.68
N GLN A 30 -0.11 0.52 -9.78
CA GLN A 30 -0.79 0.57 -11.08
C GLN A 30 -2.09 -0.24 -11.10
N ARG A 31 -2.29 -1.16 -10.16
CA ARG A 31 -3.42 -2.11 -10.12
C ARG A 31 -4.26 -1.98 -8.86
N GLU A 32 -3.62 -1.64 -7.76
CA GLU A 32 -4.19 -1.50 -6.42
C GLU A 32 -4.10 -0.03 -5.98
N GLU A 33 -5.02 0.41 -5.13
CA GLU A 33 -5.06 1.80 -4.66
C GLU A 33 -3.99 2.12 -3.60
N ALA A 34 -3.47 1.08 -2.94
CA ALA A 34 -2.48 1.20 -1.89
C ALA A 34 -1.64 -0.07 -1.71
N ILE A 35 -0.52 0.10 -1.01
CA ILE A 35 0.29 -0.98 -0.45
C ILE A 35 0.55 -0.73 1.04
N LEU A 36 0.58 -1.79 1.83
CA LEU A 36 1.02 -1.72 3.22
C LEU A 36 2.54 -1.87 3.28
N VAL A 37 3.20 -1.03 4.10
CA VAL A 37 4.66 -1.06 4.28
C VAL A 37 4.98 -1.75 5.59
N SER A 38 5.91 -2.70 5.54
CA SER A 38 6.35 -3.47 6.71
C SER A 38 7.84 -3.29 7.01
N ARG A 39 8.18 -3.34 8.31
CA ARG A 39 9.55 -3.37 8.83
C ARG A 39 9.61 -4.48 9.87
N LYS A 40 10.47 -5.48 9.65
CA LYS A 40 10.64 -6.64 10.56
C LYS A 40 9.30 -7.33 10.91
N GLY A 41 8.42 -7.48 9.92
CA GLY A 41 7.11 -8.14 10.06
C GLY A 41 6.01 -7.29 10.70
N ALA A 42 6.30 -6.06 11.14
CA ALA A 42 5.30 -5.12 11.63
C ALA A 42 4.89 -4.14 10.53
N ILE A 43 3.59 -3.83 10.42
CA ILE A 43 3.10 -2.76 9.54
C ILE A 43 3.51 -1.42 10.14
N VAL A 44 4.23 -0.60 9.35
CA VAL A 44 4.76 0.70 9.76
C VAL A 44 4.17 1.86 8.96
N GLY A 45 3.45 1.58 7.88
CA GLY A 45 2.81 2.62 7.07
C GLY A 45 1.99 2.07 5.92
N ILE A 46 1.48 3.00 5.12
CA ILE A 46 0.75 2.76 3.88
C ILE A 46 1.32 3.71 2.82
N LEU A 47 1.50 3.24 1.59
CA LEU A 47 1.82 4.06 0.43
C LEU A 47 0.64 3.95 -0.55
N THR A 48 0.08 5.08 -0.95
CA THR A 48 -1.08 5.15 -1.86
C THR A 48 -0.66 5.56 -3.26
N SER A 49 -1.52 5.34 -4.26
CA SER A 49 -1.29 5.85 -5.61
C SER A 49 -1.14 7.39 -5.63
N ALA A 50 -1.83 8.11 -4.74
CA ALA A 50 -1.70 9.56 -4.62
C ALA A 50 -0.30 9.99 -4.13
N ASP A 51 0.28 9.27 -3.17
CA ASP A 51 1.65 9.50 -2.73
C ASP A 51 2.65 9.25 -3.86
N PHE A 52 2.40 8.22 -4.67
CA PHE A 52 3.23 7.85 -5.80
C PHE A 52 3.21 8.89 -6.93
N LEU A 53 2.02 9.41 -7.29
CA LEU A 53 1.89 10.48 -8.30
C LEU A 53 2.69 11.74 -7.89
N ASN A 54 2.76 12.04 -6.59
CA ASN A 54 3.52 13.19 -6.08
C ASN A 54 5.05 13.02 -6.22
N LEU A 55 5.55 11.82 -6.48
CA LEU A 55 6.99 11.58 -6.70
C LEU A 55 7.46 12.02 -8.09
N GLY A 56 6.54 12.31 -9.03
CA GLY A 56 6.88 12.72 -10.39
C GLY A 56 7.61 11.64 -11.21
N LEU A 57 7.41 10.37 -10.84
CA LEU A 57 8.01 9.20 -11.49
C LEU A 57 7.24 8.74 -12.75
N ASP A 58 6.12 9.39 -13.08
CA ASP A 58 5.30 9.11 -14.28
C ASP A 58 5.92 9.64 -15.60
N GLN A 59 7.25 9.59 -15.76
CA GLN A 59 7.92 9.92 -17.03
C GLN A 59 8.25 8.68 -17.86
#